data_AF-A0A1H3W2J5-F1
#
_entry.id   AF-A0A1H3W2J5-F1
#
_cell.length_a   1.000
_cell.length_b   1.000
_cell.length_c   1.000
_cell.angle_alpha   90.00
_cell.angle_beta   90.00
_cell.angle_gamma   90.00
#
_symmetry.space_group_name_H-M   'P 1'
#
loop_
_entity.id
_entity.type
_entity.pdbx_description
1 polymer ?
#
loop_
_entity_poly.entity_id
_entity_poly.type
_entity_poly.pdbx_seq_one_letter_code
_entity_poly.pdbx_strand_id
1 'polypeptide(L)' 'MGNNKVIATIDISRPSGRKIVRELQNKRAVTLEYPLPEEIIDKGHDWEEVYERGLDKLSELYNTDIRKLAKEHDIKL' A
#
# COMPACT_ATOMS: atom_id res chain seq x y z
N MET A 1 27.92 -26.61 5.18
CA MET A 1 28.15 -25.15 5.12
C MET A 1 26.96 -24.49 5.79
N GLY A 2 27.21 -23.77 6.88
CA GLY A 2 26.15 -23.26 7.78
C GLY A 2 25.29 -22.18 7.13
N ASN A 3 24.01 -22.16 7.50
CA ASN A 3 23.06 -21.10 7.16
C ASN A 3 23.50 -19.79 7.85
N ASN A 4 24.39 -19.01 7.21
CA ASN A 4 24.88 -17.72 7.70
C ASN A 4 23.85 -16.58 7.51
N LYS A 5 22.57 -16.84 7.82
CA LYS A 5 21.48 -15.88 7.72
C LYS A 5 21.13 -15.38 9.12
N VAL A 6 21.16 -14.07 9.33
CA VAL A 6 20.67 -13.40 10.54
C VAL A 6 19.40 -12.64 10.19
N ILE A 7 18.33 -12.88 10.94
CA ILE A 7 17.08 -12.12 10.84
C ILE A 7 16.98 -11.26 12.10
N ALA A 8 16.83 -9.95 11.94
CA ALA A 8 16.74 -9.00 13.03
C ALA A 8 15.49 -8.12 12.88
N THR A 9 14.76 -7.93 13.99
CA THR A 9 13.59 -7.05 14.04
C THR A 9 14.02 -5.68 14.56
N ILE A 10 13.70 -4.61 13.83
CA ILE A 10 14.07 -3.24 14.20
C ILE A 10 12.81 -2.48 14.62
N ASP A 11 12.78 -1.97 15.85
CA ASP A 11 11.70 -1.10 16.33
C ASP A 11 11.82 0.31 15.73
N ILE A 12 10.96 0.62 14.76
CA ILE A 12 10.90 1.93 14.08
C ILE A 12 10.12 3.00 14.85
N SER A 13 9.53 2.67 16.01
CA SER A 13 8.86 3.66 16.87
C SER A 13 9.85 4.70 17.41
N ARG A 14 11.13 4.33 17.48
CA ARG A 14 12.21 5.16 17.99
C ARG A 14 12.97 5.85 16.86
N PRO A 15 13.47 7.09 17.07
CA PRO A 15 14.33 7.76 16.08
C PRO A 15 15.57 6.95 15.69
N SER A 16 16.15 6.21 16.64
CA SER A 16 17.30 5.32 16.41
C SER A 16 16.96 4.18 15.45
N GLY A 17 15.83 3.51 15.62
CA GLY A 17 15.39 2.45 14.71
C GLY A 17 15.13 2.96 13.30
N ARG A 18 14.48 4.13 13.15
CA ARG A 18 14.30 4.78 11.84
C ARG A 18 15.63 5.10 11.15
N LYS A 19 16.65 5.51 11.91
CA LYS A 19 17.98 5.77 11.38
C LYS A 19 18.63 4.48 10.86
N ILE A 20 18.56 3.40 11.62
CA ILE A 20 19.10 2.08 11.22
C ILE A 20 18.43 1.59 9.93
N VAL A 21 17.10 1.65 9.86
CA VAL A 21 16.36 1.24 8.65
C VAL A 21 16.77 2.07 7.43
N ARG A 22 16.90 3.40 7.57
CA ARG A 22 17.36 4.28 6.47
C ARG A 22 18.77 3.95 6.00
N GLU A 23 19.68 3.59 6.90
CA GLU A 23 21.04 3.19 6.55
C GLU A 23 21.08 1.83 5.83
N LEU A 24 20.22 0.89 6.23
CA LEU A 24 20.13 -0.45 5.64
C LEU A 24 19.38 -0.45 4.31
N GLN A 25 18.42 0.44 4.09
CA GLN A 25 17.62 0.52 2.86
C GLN A 25 18.48 0.73 1.59
N ASN A 26 19.64 1.38 1.73
CA ASN A 26 20.57 1.64 0.63
C ASN A 26 21.60 0.51 0.41
N LYS A 27 21.54 -0.59 1.16
CA LYS A 27 22.49 -1.70 1.10
C LYS A 27 21.91 -2.86 0.31
N ARG A 28 22.54 -3.24 -0.80
CA ARG A 28 22.16 -4.41 -1.63
C ARG A 28 22.18 -5.76 -0.89
N ALA A 29 22.86 -5.84 0.26
CA ALA A 29 23.01 -7.06 1.05
C ALA A 29 21.87 -7.31 2.03
N VAL A 30 20.88 -6.41 2.13
CA VAL A 30 19.81 -6.46 3.14
C VAL A 30 18.46 -6.51 2.45
N THR A 31 17.62 -7.46 2.84
CA THR A 31 16.21 -7.49 2.48
C THR A 31 15.42 -6.94 3.66
N LEU A 32 14.69 -5.84 3.46
CA LEU A 32 13.80 -5.26 4.46
C LEU A 32 12.37 -5.73 4.16
N GLU A 33 11.80 -6.52 5.06
CA GLU A 33 10.40 -6.90 5.02
C GLU A 33 9.66 -6.12 6.12
N TYR A 34 8.68 -5.31 5.72
CA TYR A 34 7.79 -4.66 6.66
C TYR A 34 6.61 -5.59 6.90
N PRO A 35 6.32 -5.99 8.15
CA PRO A 35 5.11 -6.75 8.42
C PRO A 35 3.92 -5.87 8.03
N LEU A 36 3.04 -6.41 7.17
CA LEU A 36 1.74 -5.79 6.94
C LEU A 36 0.97 -5.80 8.26
N PRO A 37 0.30 -4.71 8.65
CA PRO A 37 -0.56 -4.71 9.82
C PRO A 37 -1.56 -5.86 9.69
N GLU A 38 -1.68 -6.70 10.73
CA GLU A 38 -2.58 -7.86 10.75
C GLU A 38 -4.03 -7.45 10.43
N GLU A 39 -4.42 -6.22 10.78
CA GLU A 39 -5.71 -5.60 10.49
C GLU A 39 -6.04 -5.46 9.00
N ILE A 40 -5.02 -5.45 8.12
CA ILE A 40 -5.18 -5.29 6.67
C ILE A 40 -5.19 -6.65 5.97
N ILE A 41 -4.61 -7.68 6.58
CA ILE A 41 -4.50 -9.03 5.98
C ILE A 41 -5.89 -9.66 5.83
N ASP A 42 -6.81 -9.39 6.75
CA ASP A 42 -8.19 -9.92 6.72
C ASP A 42 -9.19 -8.94 6.06
N LYS A 43 -8.73 -7.74 5.67
CA LYS A 43 -9.50 -6.70 4.97
C LYS A 43 -8.88 -6.32 3.64
N GLY A 44 -8.30 -7.30 2.94
CA GLY A 44 -7.92 -7.14 1.55
C GLY A 44 -9.18 -6.86 0.74
N HIS A 45 -9.52 -5.60 0.53
CA HIS A 45 -10.56 -5.23 -0.41
C HIS A 45 -10.08 -5.61 -1.80
N ASP A 46 -10.96 -6.29 -2.55
CA ASP A 46 -10.69 -6.57 -3.94
C ASP A 46 -10.47 -5.25 -4.70
N TRP A 47 -9.50 -5.22 -5.61
CA TRP A 47 -9.15 -3.99 -6.33
C TRP A 47 -10.34 -3.43 -7.11
N GLU A 48 -11.23 -4.29 -7.60
CA GLU A 48 -12.46 -3.90 -8.29
C GLU A 48 -13.48 -3.28 -7.32
N GLU A 49 -13.62 -3.82 -6.09
CA GLU A 49 -14.47 -3.25 -5.04
C GLU A 49 -14.01 -1.84 -4.63
N VAL A 50 -12.69 -1.65 -4.48
CA VAL A 50 -12.12 -0.33 -4.16
C VAL A 50 -12.36 0.66 -5.30
N TYR A 51 -12.21 0.20 -6.55
CA TYR A 51 -12.42 1.02 -7.73
C TYR A 51 -13.86 1.53 -7.83
N GLU A 52 -14.85 0.64 -7.70
CA GLU A 52 -16.26 0.99 -7.76
C GLU A 52 -16.68 1.93 -6.62
N ARG A 53 -16.20 1.69 -5.39
CA ARG A 53 -16.42 2.62 -4.27
C ARG A 53 -15.79 3.99 -4.52
N GLY A 54 -14.66 4.05 -5.20
CA GLY A 54 -14.01 5.28 -5.62
C GLY A 54 -14.90 6.08 -6.58
N LEU A 55 -15.46 5.41 -7.60
CA LEU A 55 -16.36 6.02 -8.57
C LEU A 55 -17.65 6.54 -7.92
N ASP A 56 -18.20 5.80 -6.95
CA ASP A 56 -19.39 6.22 -6.20
C ASP A 56 -19.11 7.48 -5.37
N LYS A 57 -18.01 7.49 -4.60
CA LYS A 57 -17.59 8.68 -3.83
C LYS A 57 -17.34 9.90 -4.68
N LEU A 58 -16.68 9.71 -5.83
CA LEU A 58 -16.46 10.81 -6.76
C LEU A 58 -17.80 11.31 -7.32
N SER A 59 -18.74 10.41 -7.63
CA SER A 59 -20.05 10.80 -8.15
C SER A 59 -20.87 11.58 -7.11
N GLU A 60 -20.77 11.22 -5.82
CA GLU A 60 -21.35 11.98 -4.70
C GLU A 60 -20.71 13.35 -4.54
N LEU A 61 -19.37 13.44 -4.54
CA LEU A 61 -18.62 14.69 -4.36
C LEU A 61 -18.94 15.72 -5.44
N TYR A 62 -19.05 15.26 -6.69
CA TYR A 62 -19.36 16.12 -7.83
C TYR A 62 -20.87 16.21 -8.10
N ASN A 63 -21.71 15.56 -7.30
CA ASN A 63 -23.16 15.42 -7.49
C ASN A 63 -23.54 15.12 -8.95
N THR A 64 -22.69 14.34 -9.62
CA THR A 64 -22.72 14.07 -11.05
C THR A 64 -22.33 12.63 -11.27
N ASP A 65 -23.10 11.89 -12.06
CA ASP A 65 -22.80 10.49 -12.36
C ASP A 65 -21.60 10.40 -13.31
N ILE A 66 -20.43 10.09 -12.76
CA ILE A 66 -19.17 10.06 -13.51
C ILE A 66 -19.16 8.95 -14.54
N ARG A 67 -19.90 7.86 -14.30
CA ARG A 67 -20.02 6.77 -15.27
C ARG A 67 -20.83 7.21 -16.49
N LYS A 68 -21.85 8.04 -16.30
CA LYS A 68 -22.58 8.68 -17.40
C LYS A 68 -21.71 9.69 -18.14
N LEU A 69 -21.01 10.55 -17.40
CA LEU A 69 -20.12 11.55 -17.98
C LEU A 69 -19.03 10.91 -18.86
N ALA A 70 -18.42 9.82 -18.37
CA ALA A 70 -17.41 9.08 -19.12
C ALA A 70 -17.98 8.45 -20.40
N LYS A 71 -19.20 7.91 -20.36
CA LYS A 71 -19.88 7.40 -21.56
C LYS A 71 -20.18 8.50 -22.59
N GLU A 72 -20.59 9.68 -22.14
CA GLU A 72 -20.87 10.83 -23.03
C GLU A 72 -19.62 11.35 -23.74
N HIS A 73 -18.45 11.23 -23.09
CA HIS A 73 -17.17 11.70 -23.61
C HIS A 73 -16.27 10.58 -24.20
N ASP A 74 -16.80 9.35 -24.35
CA ASP A 74 -16.06 8.17 -24.83
C ASP A 74 -14.76 7.88 -24.02
N ILE A 75 -14.82 8.12 -22.71
CA ILE A 75 -13.72 7.88 -21.78
C ILE A 75 -13.87 6.46 -21.21
N LYS A 76 -12.84 5.63 -21.33
CA LYS A 76 -12.78 4.34 -20.63
C LYS A 76 -12.44 4.56 -19.16
N LEU A 77 -13.39 4.20 -18.30
CA LEU A 77 -13.20 3.99 -16.87
C LEU A 77 -12.81 2.54 -16.62
#